data_AF-A0A6C0ETJ6-F1
#
_entry.id   AF-A0A6C0ETJ6-F1
#
_cell.length_a   1.000
_cell.length_b   1.000
_cell.length_c   1.000
_cell.angle_alpha   90.00
_cell.angle_beta   90.00
_cell.angle_gamma   90.00
#
_symmetry.space_group_name_H-M   'P 1'
#
loop_
_entity.id
_entity.type
_entity.pdbx_description
1 polymer ?
#
loop_
_entity_poly.entity_id
_entity_poly.type
_entity_poly.pdbx_seq_one_letter_code
_entity_poly.pdbx_strand_id
1 'polypeptide(L)'
;KQSMYKHIKYRCTKNKDEDVIELVRLMNLKLQQKDTQLESQQKQINTQTKQIEKLMGKLEINNSFNTNITLLAYKDTDVSHLTERDYVCCIKHVNFCVKKLIEQIHFNPEKPENMNIYISNLKDKYMMLYNGKNWNITNKKELDCIYDDKEMMLDQWMDEQHKYPELKEKFDRYINNKEKDDTLNMIKEEIKLMMYNNKNLIEN
;
A
#
# COMPACT_ATOMS: atom_id res chain seq x y z
N LYS A 1 64.77 46.29 -34.50
CA LYS A 1 64.02 45.65 -33.38
C LYS A 1 63.11 44.49 -33.84
N GLN A 2 62.32 44.60 -34.92
CA GLN A 2 61.46 43.50 -35.41
C GLN A 2 62.20 42.22 -35.87
N SER A 3 63.38 42.35 -36.49
CA SER A 3 64.19 41.20 -36.94
C SER A 3 64.68 40.33 -35.77
N MET A 4 65.11 40.96 -34.68
CA MET A 4 65.53 40.30 -33.44
C MET A 4 64.38 39.52 -32.80
N TYR A 5 63.17 40.11 -32.74
CA TYR A 5 61.98 39.45 -32.21
C TYR A 5 61.63 38.17 -32.99
N LYS A 6 61.68 38.22 -34.33
CA LYS A 6 61.43 37.04 -35.17
C LYS A 6 62.49 35.96 -35.02
N HIS A 7 63.76 36.34 -34.82
CA HIS A 7 64.83 35.36 -34.57
C HIS A 7 64.64 34.66 -33.22
N ILE A 8 64.38 35.42 -32.16
CA ILE A 8 64.18 34.93 -30.80
C ILE A 8 62.96 33.98 -30.72
N LYS A 9 61.85 34.33 -31.39
CA LYS A 9 60.60 33.54 -31.39
C LYS A 9 60.60 32.29 -32.28
N TYR A 10 61.28 32.31 -33.44
CA TYR A 10 61.14 31.25 -34.45
C TYR A 10 62.44 30.53 -34.84
N ARG A 11 63.61 31.05 -34.46
CA ARG A 11 64.90 30.55 -34.94
C ARG A 11 65.97 30.37 -33.85
N CYS A 12 65.75 30.85 -32.64
CA CYS A 12 66.74 30.78 -31.57
C CYS A 12 66.65 29.43 -30.83
N THR A 13 67.66 28.58 -31.00
CA THR A 13 67.77 27.25 -30.38
C THR A 13 68.13 27.29 -28.89
N LYS A 14 68.48 28.46 -28.34
CA LYS A 14 68.82 28.68 -26.92
C LYS A 14 67.69 29.30 -26.09
N ASN A 15 66.56 29.65 -26.72
CA ASN A 15 65.46 30.34 -26.07
C ASN A 15 64.34 29.33 -25.72
N LYS A 16 64.66 28.38 -24.83
CA LYS A 16 63.77 27.25 -24.51
C LYS A 16 62.56 27.63 -23.65
N ASP A 17 62.57 28.83 -23.07
CA ASP A 17 61.64 29.24 -22.04
C ASP A 17 60.50 30.16 -22.54
N GLU A 18 60.64 30.80 -23.71
CA GLU A 18 59.62 31.76 -24.21
C GLU A 18 58.32 31.06 -24.64
N ASP A 19 58.42 29.89 -25.28
CA ASP A 19 57.26 29.07 -25.65
C ASP A 19 56.51 28.57 -24.40
N VAL A 20 57.25 28.21 -23.34
CA VAL A 20 56.69 27.77 -22.06
C VAL A 20 55.97 28.93 -21.36
N ILE A 21 56.54 30.13 -21.39
CA ILE A 21 55.93 31.34 -20.84
C ILE A 21 54.64 31.71 -21.60
N GLU A 22 54.62 31.62 -22.93
CA GLU A 22 53.43 31.87 -23.75
C GLU A 22 52.33 30.81 -23.46
N LEU A 23 52.70 29.55 -23.28
CA LEU A 23 51.79 28.47 -22.86
C LEU A 23 51.19 28.71 -21.47
N VAL A 24 52.01 29.07 -20.47
CA VAL A 24 51.54 29.39 -19.11
C VAL A 24 50.55 30.56 -19.13
N ARG A 25 50.82 31.58 -19.94
CA ARG A 25 49.91 32.73 -20.11
C ARG A 25 48.57 32.32 -20.71
N LEU A 26 48.58 31.48 -21.75
CA LEU A 26 47.36 30.95 -22.37
C LEU A 26 46.57 30.06 -21.40
N MET A 27 47.27 29.26 -20.60
CA MET A 27 46.66 28.40 -19.58
C MET A 27 45.98 29.23 -18.48
N ASN A 28 46.63 30.30 -18.01
CA ASN A 28 46.03 31.23 -17.03
C ASN A 28 44.80 31.96 -17.58
N LEU A 29 44.83 32.39 -18.85
CA LEU A 29 43.66 32.98 -19.50
C LEU A 29 42.49 31.99 -19.60
N LYS A 30 42.78 30.73 -19.93
CA LYS A 30 41.78 29.67 -20.02
C LYS A 30 41.19 29.30 -18.64
N LEU A 31 42.01 29.35 -17.58
CA LEU A 31 41.56 29.20 -16.20
C LEU A 31 40.60 30.33 -15.80
N GLN A 32 40.95 31.58 -16.06
CA GLN A 32 40.06 32.72 -15.80
C GLN A 32 38.72 32.62 -16.54
N GLN A 33 38.72 32.18 -17.79
CA GLN A 33 37.50 31.92 -18.56
C GLN A 33 36.66 30.79 -17.96
N LYS A 34 37.30 29.74 -17.44
CA LYS A 34 36.62 28.65 -16.74
C LYS A 34 36.02 29.09 -15.41
N ASP A 35 36.74 29.90 -14.64
CA ASP A 35 36.28 30.42 -13.35
C ASP A 35 35.04 31.30 -13.52
N THR A 36 35.07 32.21 -14.50
CA THR A 36 33.91 33.05 -14.84
C THR A 36 32.71 32.22 -15.34
N GLN A 37 32.95 31.15 -16.09
CA GLN A 37 31.89 30.22 -16.51
C GLN A 37 31.31 29.47 -15.31
N LEU A 38 32.14 28.97 -14.39
CA LEU A 38 31.70 28.30 -13.16
C LEU A 38 30.87 29.21 -12.27
N GLU A 39 31.28 30.47 -12.09
CA GLU A 39 30.50 31.46 -11.33
C GLU A 39 29.12 31.71 -11.95
N SER A 40 29.05 31.77 -13.29
CA SER A 40 27.78 31.96 -13.99
C SER A 40 26.85 30.74 -13.81
N GLN A 41 27.40 29.53 -13.88
CA GLN A 41 26.65 28.28 -13.67
C GLN A 41 26.18 28.17 -12.22
N GLN A 42 27.03 28.54 -11.25
CA GLN A 42 26.66 28.52 -9.83
C GLN A 42 25.52 29.48 -9.52
N LYS A 43 25.51 30.67 -10.14
CA LYS A 43 24.40 31.62 -10.03
C LYS A 43 23.10 31.05 -10.60
N GLN A 44 23.17 30.38 -11.75
CA GLN A 44 22.00 29.74 -12.37
C GLN A 44 21.44 28.61 -11.50
N ILE A 45 22.30 27.73 -10.97
CA ILE A 45 21.92 26.67 -10.04
C ILE A 45 21.22 27.26 -8.81
N ASN A 46 21.81 28.29 -8.19
CA ASN A 46 21.21 28.93 -7.01
C ASN A 46 19.83 29.53 -7.31
N THR A 47 19.61 30.09 -8.51
CA THR A 47 18.28 30.59 -8.90
C THR A 47 17.28 29.48 -9.12
N GLN A 48 17.69 28.36 -9.74
CA GLN A 48 16.84 27.20 -9.95
C GLN A 48 16.46 26.53 -8.63
N THR A 49 17.41 26.36 -7.70
CA THR A 49 17.13 25.80 -6.36
C THR A 49 16.09 26.62 -5.61
N LYS A 50 16.19 27.96 -5.63
CA LYS A 50 15.18 28.85 -5.01
C LYS A 50 13.79 28.76 -5.65
N GLN A 51 13.73 28.47 -6.96
CA GLN A 51 12.45 28.24 -7.64
C GLN A 51 11.85 26.88 -7.25
N ILE A 52 12.68 25.85 -7.12
CA ILE A 52 12.27 24.51 -6.66
C ILE A 52 11.75 24.58 -5.22
N GLU A 53 12.43 25.25 -4.30
CA GLU A 53 11.96 25.44 -2.92
C GLU A 53 10.58 26.11 -2.86
N LYS A 54 10.37 27.15 -3.68
CA LYS A 54 9.06 27.83 -3.77
C LYS A 54 7.96 26.95 -4.38
N LEU A 55 8.30 26.03 -5.27
CA LEU A 55 7.36 25.08 -5.85
C LEU A 55 7.06 23.94 -4.87
N MET A 56 8.06 23.43 -4.15
CA MET A 56 7.87 22.41 -3.11
C MET A 56 6.95 22.90 -1.99
N GLY A 57 7.13 24.13 -1.49
CA GLY A 57 6.23 24.70 -0.49
C GLY A 57 4.79 24.92 -0.98
N LYS A 58 4.54 24.89 -2.30
CA LYS A 58 3.19 24.91 -2.89
C LYS A 58 2.64 23.51 -3.19
N LEU A 59 3.51 22.50 -3.24
CA LEU A 59 3.18 21.10 -3.49
C LEU A 59 2.96 20.30 -2.21
N GLU A 60 2.97 20.93 -1.02
CA GLU A 60 2.30 20.43 0.18
C GLU A 60 0.77 20.42 -0.02
N ILE A 61 0.33 19.76 -1.08
CA ILE A 61 -1.05 19.37 -1.31
C ILE A 61 -1.23 18.15 -0.43
N ASN A 62 -1.93 18.31 0.70
CA ASN A 62 -2.53 17.19 1.41
C ASN A 62 -3.35 16.40 0.39
N ASN A 63 -2.79 15.28 -0.09
CA ASN A 63 -3.48 14.33 -0.95
C ASN A 63 -4.58 13.66 -0.14
N SER A 64 -5.68 14.39 0.09
CA SER A 64 -6.96 13.81 0.46
C SER A 64 -7.56 13.24 -0.82
N PHE A 65 -7.10 12.06 -1.23
CA PHE A 65 -7.83 11.23 -2.18
C PHE A 65 -9.11 10.78 -1.47
N ASN A 66 -10.17 11.59 -1.54
CA ASN A 66 -11.51 11.14 -1.20
C ASN A 66 -12.00 10.25 -2.36
N THR A 67 -11.55 8.99 -2.38
CA THR A 67 -12.23 7.97 -3.17
C THR A 67 -13.62 7.79 -2.57
N ASN A 68 -14.64 8.27 -3.26
CA ASN A 68 -16.04 7.99 -2.93
C ASN A 68 -16.31 6.49 -3.17
N ILE A 69 -15.94 5.65 -2.19
CA ILE A 69 -16.19 4.22 -2.21
C ILE A 69 -17.69 4.03 -1.96
N THR A 70 -18.37 3.40 -2.92
CA THR A 70 -19.79 3.03 -2.76
C THR A 70 -19.83 1.63 -2.16
N LEU A 71 -20.33 1.52 -0.93
CA LEU A 71 -20.51 0.24 -0.27
C LEU A 71 -21.59 -0.61 -0.96
N LEU A 72 -21.37 -1.91 -1.05
CA LEU A 72 -22.38 -2.88 -1.46
C LEU A 72 -23.29 -3.23 -0.28
N ALA A 73 -24.56 -3.50 -0.56
CA ALA A 73 -25.45 -4.06 0.45
C ALA A 73 -24.90 -5.41 0.93
N TYR A 74 -25.12 -5.78 2.19
CA TYR A 74 -24.70 -7.07 2.72
C TYR A 74 -25.17 -8.26 1.87
N LYS A 75 -26.40 -8.17 1.35
CA LYS A 75 -26.99 -9.22 0.49
C LYS A 75 -26.34 -9.31 -0.90
N ASP A 76 -25.70 -8.23 -1.34
CA ASP A 76 -25.05 -8.09 -2.65
C ASP A 76 -23.52 -8.10 -2.50
N THR A 77 -23.00 -8.64 -1.38
CA THR A 77 -21.56 -8.70 -1.11
C THR A 77 -20.86 -9.49 -2.21
N ASP A 78 -19.83 -8.89 -2.82
CA ASP A 78 -19.08 -9.52 -3.89
C ASP A 78 -18.08 -10.55 -3.34
N VAL A 79 -18.31 -11.83 -3.61
CA VAL A 79 -17.41 -12.93 -3.22
C VAL A 79 -16.58 -13.47 -4.39
N SER A 80 -16.71 -12.87 -5.58
CA SER A 80 -16.07 -13.36 -6.81
C SER A 80 -14.55 -13.23 -6.82
N HIS A 81 -14.01 -12.36 -5.95
CA HIS A 81 -12.58 -12.15 -5.78
C HIS A 81 -11.88 -13.29 -5.02
N LEU A 82 -12.65 -14.16 -4.35
CA LEU A 82 -12.09 -15.27 -3.58
C LEU A 82 -11.51 -16.33 -4.52
N THR A 83 -10.25 -16.67 -4.29
CA THR A 83 -9.54 -17.71 -5.03
C THR A 83 -9.52 -19.02 -4.23
N GLU A 84 -9.27 -20.13 -4.92
CA GLU A 84 -9.01 -21.43 -4.27
C GLU A 84 -7.99 -21.33 -3.14
N ARG A 85 -6.95 -20.51 -3.29
CA ARG A 85 -5.92 -20.32 -2.25
C ARG A 85 -6.50 -19.73 -0.96
N ASP A 86 -7.49 -18.85 -1.08
CA ASP A 86 -8.12 -18.17 0.07
C ASP A 86 -8.98 -19.15 0.85
N TYR A 87 -9.77 -19.98 0.17
CA TYR A 87 -10.53 -21.06 0.79
C TYR A 87 -9.62 -22.08 1.49
N VAL A 88 -8.57 -22.54 0.80
CA VAL A 88 -7.56 -23.44 1.38
C VAL A 88 -6.91 -22.83 2.62
N CYS A 89 -6.59 -21.53 2.57
CA CYS A 89 -6.02 -20.81 3.72
C CYS A 89 -7.00 -20.80 4.89
N CYS A 90 -8.27 -20.48 4.66
CA CYS A 90 -9.30 -20.46 5.70
C CYS A 90 -9.45 -21.84 6.37
N ILE A 91 -9.59 -22.91 5.59
CA ILE A 91 -9.80 -24.27 6.11
C ILE A 91 -8.59 -24.78 6.91
N LYS A 92 -7.36 -24.36 6.53
CA LYS A 92 -6.15 -24.67 7.31
C LYS A 92 -6.20 -24.13 8.73
N HIS A 93 -6.99 -23.10 9.01
CA HIS A 93 -7.19 -22.55 10.35
C HIS A 93 -8.24 -23.30 11.20
N VAL A 94 -8.80 -24.41 10.71
CA VAL A 94 -9.69 -25.34 11.44
C VAL A 94 -10.81 -24.56 12.16
N ASN A 95 -10.72 -24.38 13.48
CA ASN A 95 -11.71 -23.70 14.32
C ASN A 95 -11.96 -22.24 13.90
N PHE A 96 -10.98 -21.57 13.31
CA PHE A 96 -11.10 -20.17 12.89
C PHE A 96 -11.37 -20.00 11.40
N CYS A 97 -11.76 -21.06 10.68
CA CYS A 97 -12.01 -20.99 9.24
C CYS A 97 -13.07 -19.95 8.87
N VAL A 98 -14.22 -19.95 9.55
CA VAL A 98 -15.31 -18.98 9.32
C VAL A 98 -14.89 -17.57 9.70
N LYS A 99 -14.19 -17.38 10.83
CA LYS A 99 -13.63 -16.08 11.23
C LYS A 99 -12.73 -15.52 10.13
N LYS A 100 -11.84 -16.36 9.59
CA LYS A 100 -10.90 -15.96 8.55
C LYS A 100 -11.60 -15.60 7.25
N LEU A 101 -12.64 -16.35 6.88
CA LEU A 101 -13.43 -16.05 5.69
C LEU A 101 -14.18 -14.71 5.83
N ILE A 102 -14.80 -14.44 6.99
CA ILE A 102 -15.46 -13.16 7.26
C ILE A 102 -14.46 -12.00 7.16
N GLU A 103 -13.25 -12.16 7.70
CA GLU A 103 -12.18 -11.17 7.60
C GLU A 103 -11.81 -10.88 6.14
N GLN A 104 -11.63 -11.92 5.32
CA GLN A 104 -11.26 -11.79 3.90
C GLN A 104 -12.36 -11.15 3.05
N ILE A 105 -13.63 -11.38 3.38
CA ILE A 105 -14.76 -10.84 2.60
C ILE A 105 -15.09 -9.41 3.04
N HIS A 106 -15.30 -9.20 4.34
CA HIS A 106 -15.89 -7.96 4.86
C HIS A 106 -14.87 -6.97 5.44
N PHE A 107 -13.62 -7.39 5.64
CA PHE A 107 -12.57 -6.55 6.23
C PHE A 107 -11.29 -6.56 5.39
N ASN A 108 -11.46 -6.58 4.07
CA ASN A 108 -10.35 -6.55 3.11
C ASN A 108 -10.11 -5.14 2.57
N PRO A 109 -8.95 -4.51 2.86
CA PRO A 109 -8.59 -3.19 2.34
C PRO A 109 -8.55 -3.09 0.81
N GLU A 110 -8.33 -4.19 0.10
CA GLU A 110 -8.35 -4.22 -1.36
C GLU A 110 -9.77 -4.20 -1.93
N LYS A 111 -10.76 -4.51 -1.09
CA LYS A 111 -12.19 -4.61 -1.43
C LYS A 111 -13.05 -3.80 -0.46
N PRO A 112 -12.84 -2.47 -0.38
CA PRO A 112 -13.56 -1.64 0.58
C PRO A 112 -15.07 -1.58 0.30
N GLU A 113 -15.52 -1.90 -0.92
CA GLU A 113 -16.94 -2.03 -1.27
C GLU A 113 -17.68 -3.10 -0.45
N ASN A 114 -16.98 -4.13 0.04
CA ASN A 114 -17.55 -5.20 0.85
C ASN A 114 -17.49 -4.94 2.36
N MET A 115 -16.93 -3.80 2.78
CA MET A 115 -16.88 -3.37 4.19
C MET A 115 -18.24 -2.87 4.66
N ASN A 116 -19.22 -3.77 4.66
CA ASN A 116 -20.65 -3.48 4.81
C ASN A 116 -21.24 -4.02 6.13
N ILE A 117 -20.40 -4.49 7.06
CA ILE A 117 -20.78 -4.93 8.41
C ILE A 117 -19.76 -4.46 9.46
N TYR A 118 -20.22 -4.04 10.63
CA TYR A 118 -19.34 -3.80 11.80
C TYR A 118 -20.10 -3.79 13.13
N ILE A 119 -19.33 -3.80 14.23
CA ILE A 119 -19.86 -3.61 15.58
C ILE A 119 -19.40 -2.25 16.10
N SER A 120 -20.36 -1.37 16.38
CA SER A 120 -20.08 -0.03 16.91
C SER A 120 -19.63 -0.05 18.38
N ASN A 121 -20.23 -0.93 19.19
CA ASN A 121 -19.96 -1.06 20.62
C ASN A 121 -20.05 -2.53 21.09
N LEU A 122 -19.04 -2.98 21.85
CA LEU A 122 -18.99 -4.32 22.42
C LEU A 122 -20.09 -4.56 23.47
N LYS A 123 -20.45 -3.54 24.27
CA LYS A 123 -21.47 -3.67 25.33
C LYS A 123 -22.90 -3.69 24.80
N ASP A 124 -23.11 -3.14 23.61
CA ASP A 124 -24.44 -3.06 23.02
C ASP A 124 -24.87 -4.43 22.48
N LYS A 125 -26.18 -4.66 22.31
CA LYS A 125 -26.72 -5.90 21.74
C LYS A 125 -26.91 -5.82 20.22
N TYR A 126 -26.50 -4.72 19.61
CA TYR A 126 -26.70 -4.45 18.20
C TYR A 126 -25.39 -4.43 17.40
N MET A 127 -25.52 -4.63 16.09
CA MET A 127 -24.48 -4.51 15.07
C MET A 127 -25.02 -3.71 13.88
N MET A 128 -24.12 -3.18 13.07
CA MET A 128 -24.46 -2.38 11.90
C MET A 128 -24.30 -3.23 10.64
N LEU A 129 -25.33 -3.26 9.80
CA LEU A 129 -25.31 -3.84 8.46
C LEU A 129 -25.74 -2.81 7.43
N TYR A 130 -25.02 -2.72 6.33
CA TYR A 130 -25.36 -1.80 5.24
C TYR A 130 -26.36 -2.45 4.28
N ASN A 131 -27.47 -1.76 3.99
CA ASN A 131 -28.52 -2.27 3.10
C ASN A 131 -28.43 -1.73 1.65
N GLY A 132 -27.31 -1.08 1.29
CA GLY A 132 -27.13 -0.44 -0.02
C GLY A 132 -27.55 1.03 -0.06
N LYS A 133 -28.21 1.53 1.00
CA LYS A 133 -28.58 2.95 1.14
C LYS A 133 -28.09 3.51 2.47
N ASN A 134 -28.50 2.87 3.57
CA ASN A 134 -28.25 3.29 4.94
C ASN A 134 -27.68 2.14 5.78
N TRP A 135 -27.00 2.50 6.86
CA TRP A 135 -26.63 1.57 7.92
C TRP A 135 -27.85 1.22 8.77
N ASN A 136 -28.15 -0.07 8.88
CA ASN A 136 -29.24 -0.60 9.68
C ASN A 136 -28.69 -1.24 10.96
N ILE A 137 -29.30 -0.87 12.08
CA ILE A 137 -29.05 -1.46 13.38
C ILE A 137 -29.78 -2.81 13.44
N THR A 138 -29.02 -3.88 13.61
CA THR A 138 -29.53 -5.25 13.65
C THR A 138 -29.08 -5.93 14.93
N ASN A 139 -29.80 -6.95 15.40
CA ASN A 139 -29.41 -7.65 16.63
C ASN A 139 -28.11 -8.43 16.40
N LYS A 140 -27.23 -8.53 17.41
CA LYS A 140 -26.04 -9.39 17.36
C LYS A 140 -26.35 -10.87 17.12
N LYS A 141 -27.60 -11.32 17.31
CA LYS A 141 -28.06 -12.64 16.85
C LYS A 141 -27.92 -12.84 15.34
N GLU A 142 -27.93 -11.77 14.55
CA GLU A 142 -27.69 -11.85 13.11
C GLU A 142 -26.28 -12.37 12.80
N LEU A 143 -25.34 -12.23 13.74
CA LEU A 143 -24.01 -12.81 13.62
C LEU A 143 -24.06 -14.34 13.47
N ASP A 144 -25.04 -14.99 14.08
CA ASP A 144 -25.22 -16.44 13.94
C ASP A 144 -25.59 -16.79 12.49
N CYS A 145 -26.50 -16.02 11.88
CA CYS A 145 -26.84 -16.17 10.46
C CYS A 145 -25.65 -15.89 9.54
N ILE A 146 -24.88 -14.82 9.80
CA ILE A 146 -23.67 -14.50 9.03
C ILE A 146 -22.65 -15.64 9.14
N TYR A 147 -22.52 -16.24 10.32
CA TYR A 147 -21.63 -17.36 10.57
C TYR A 147 -22.06 -18.59 9.77
N ASP A 148 -23.33 -18.97 9.87
CA ASP A 148 -23.91 -20.13 9.20
C ASP A 148 -23.84 -19.99 7.67
N ASP A 149 -24.11 -18.79 7.14
CA ASP A 149 -23.98 -18.50 5.70
C ASP A 149 -22.55 -18.74 5.20
N LYS A 150 -21.55 -18.31 5.98
CA LYS A 150 -20.13 -18.43 5.62
C LYS A 150 -19.62 -19.85 5.81
N GLU A 151 -20.15 -20.58 6.79
CA GLU A 151 -19.91 -22.00 6.94
C GLU A 151 -20.47 -22.79 5.74
N MET A 152 -21.70 -22.51 5.31
CA MET A 152 -22.31 -23.13 4.13
C MET A 152 -21.49 -22.87 2.87
N MET A 153 -20.95 -21.67 2.70
CA MET A 153 -20.03 -21.36 1.60
C MET A 153 -18.75 -22.23 1.63
N LEU A 154 -18.19 -22.48 2.81
CA LEU A 154 -17.01 -23.35 2.96
C LEU A 154 -17.36 -24.81 2.66
N ASP A 155 -18.51 -25.27 3.13
CA ASP A 155 -19.01 -26.63 2.94
C ASP A 155 -19.26 -26.94 1.46
N GLN A 156 -19.98 -26.05 0.76
CA GLN A 156 -20.20 -26.18 -0.69
C GLN A 156 -18.88 -26.21 -1.46
N TRP A 157 -17.94 -25.32 -1.13
CA TRP A 157 -16.63 -25.31 -1.78
C TRP A 157 -15.86 -26.62 -1.52
N MET A 158 -15.92 -27.15 -0.30
CA MET A 158 -15.29 -28.42 0.07
C MET A 158 -15.88 -29.61 -0.70
N ASP A 159 -17.19 -29.64 -0.89
CA ASP A 159 -17.87 -30.68 -1.67
C ASP A 159 -17.46 -30.67 -3.14
N GLU A 160 -17.23 -29.50 -3.72
CA GLU A 160 -16.74 -29.35 -5.09
C GLU A 160 -15.26 -29.75 -5.23
N GLN A 161 -14.46 -29.61 -4.16
CA GLN A 161 -13.03 -29.89 -4.15
C GLN A 161 -12.69 -31.31 -3.67
N HIS A 162 -12.94 -32.31 -4.53
CA HIS A 162 -12.53 -33.70 -4.27
C HIS A 162 -11.00 -33.94 -4.26
N LYS A 163 -10.19 -32.92 -4.54
CA LYS A 163 -8.73 -33.04 -4.74
C LYS A 163 -7.90 -32.97 -3.45
N TYR A 164 -8.48 -32.57 -2.32
CA TYR A 164 -7.74 -32.29 -1.09
C TYR A 164 -8.22 -33.08 0.13
N PRO A 165 -7.84 -34.36 0.25
CA PRO A 165 -8.25 -35.20 1.39
C PRO A 165 -7.77 -34.64 2.74
N GLU A 166 -6.59 -34.03 2.80
CA GLU A 166 -6.07 -33.38 4.02
C GLU A 166 -6.89 -32.16 4.48
N LEU A 167 -7.52 -31.45 3.54
CA LEU A 167 -8.39 -30.32 3.89
C LEU A 167 -9.73 -30.82 4.43
N LYS A 168 -10.22 -31.93 3.88
CA LYS A 168 -11.45 -32.58 4.36
C LYS A 168 -11.30 -33.02 5.81
N GLU A 169 -10.19 -33.68 6.16
CA GLU A 169 -9.92 -34.08 7.55
C GLU A 169 -9.92 -32.88 8.51
N LYS A 170 -9.37 -31.74 8.09
CA LYS A 170 -9.37 -30.50 8.87
C LYS A 170 -10.77 -29.90 9.02
N PHE A 171 -11.57 -29.94 7.97
CA PHE A 171 -12.94 -29.46 8.00
C PHE A 171 -13.82 -30.37 8.87
N ASP A 172 -13.68 -31.69 8.76
CA ASP A 172 -14.35 -32.65 9.63
C ASP A 172 -13.97 -32.43 11.11
N ARG A 173 -12.69 -32.12 11.38
CA ARG A 173 -12.24 -31.74 12.72
C ARG A 173 -12.89 -30.45 13.22
N TYR A 174 -13.10 -29.47 12.35
CA TYR A 174 -13.84 -28.25 12.67
C TYR A 174 -15.29 -28.58 13.05
N ILE A 175 -16.00 -29.37 12.26
CA ILE A 175 -17.38 -29.80 12.54
C ILE A 175 -17.46 -30.54 13.89
N ASN A 176 -16.57 -31.49 14.15
CA ASN A 176 -16.50 -32.22 15.42
C ASN A 176 -16.20 -31.31 16.62
N ASN A 177 -15.42 -30.24 16.45
CA ASN A 177 -15.15 -29.28 17.51
C ASN A 177 -16.34 -28.33 17.74
N LYS A 178 -17.11 -28.02 16.70
CA LYS A 178 -18.29 -27.16 16.77
C LYS A 178 -19.39 -27.77 17.64
N GLU A 179 -19.53 -29.10 17.64
CA GLU A 179 -20.46 -29.81 18.53
C GLU A 179 -20.18 -29.54 20.03
N LYS A 180 -18.98 -29.06 20.38
CA LYS A 180 -18.64 -28.56 21.71
C LYS A 180 -18.91 -27.05 21.77
N ASP A 181 -20.08 -26.69 22.29
CA ASP A 181 -20.62 -25.32 22.38
C ASP A 181 -19.61 -24.26 22.87
N ASP A 182 -18.75 -24.61 23.83
CA ASP A 182 -17.70 -23.72 24.37
C ASP A 182 -16.73 -23.18 23.30
N THR A 183 -16.36 -24.02 22.32
CA THR A 183 -15.43 -23.63 21.25
C THR A 183 -16.09 -22.66 20.30
N LEU A 184 -17.35 -22.92 19.94
CA LEU A 184 -18.12 -22.05 19.05
C LEU A 184 -18.34 -20.67 19.67
N ASN A 185 -18.70 -20.61 20.95
CA ASN A 185 -18.88 -19.35 21.67
C ASN A 185 -17.58 -18.53 21.71
N MET A 186 -16.44 -19.18 21.97
CA MET A 186 -15.14 -18.52 21.93
C MET A 186 -14.84 -17.91 20.55
N ILE A 187 -15.11 -18.65 19.46
CA ILE A 187 -14.90 -18.16 18.09
C ILE A 187 -15.83 -16.99 17.78
N LYS A 188 -17.10 -17.05 18.21
CA LYS A 188 -18.06 -15.96 18.02
C LYS A 188 -17.63 -14.68 18.74
N GLU A 189 -17.11 -14.78 19.97
CA GLU A 189 -16.54 -13.64 20.68
C GLU A 189 -15.32 -13.07 19.94
N GLU A 190 -14.45 -13.92 19.42
CA GLU A 190 -13.30 -13.52 18.61
C GLU A 190 -13.71 -12.79 17.31
N ILE A 191 -14.81 -13.21 16.68
CA ILE A 191 -15.37 -12.52 15.50
C ILE A 191 -15.92 -11.15 15.92
N LYS A 192 -16.63 -11.05 17.05
CA LYS A 192 -17.13 -9.76 17.56
C LYS A 192 -16.00 -8.77 17.83
N LEU A 193 -14.92 -9.24 18.46
CA LEU A 193 -13.73 -8.42 18.71
C LEU A 193 -13.08 -7.96 17.40
N MET A 194 -12.95 -8.85 16.41
CA MET A 194 -12.42 -8.50 15.10
C MET A 194 -13.27 -7.43 14.40
N MET A 195 -14.59 -7.60 14.38
CA MET A 195 -15.52 -6.62 13.78
C MET A 195 -15.48 -5.25 14.47
N TYR A 196 -15.27 -5.23 15.79
CA TYR A 196 -15.12 -3.98 16.54
C TYR A 196 -13.77 -3.30 16.28
N ASN A 197 -12.68 -4.07 16.28
CA ASN A 197 -11.33 -3.53 16.07
C ASN A 197 -11.15 -2.98 14.66
N ASN A 198 -11.77 -3.63 13.68
CA ASN A 198 -11.65 -3.25 12.27
C ASN A 198 -12.67 -2.18 11.84
N LYS A 199 -13.51 -1.66 12.75
CA LYS A 199 -14.49 -0.61 12.41
C LYS A 199 -13.85 0.67 11.85
N ASN A 200 -12.62 0.96 12.25
CA ASN A 200 -11.87 2.13 11.78
C ASN A 200 -11.52 2.03 10.29
N LEU A 201 -11.60 0.84 9.68
CA LEU A 201 -11.46 0.70 8.23
C LEU A 201 -12.70 1.22 7.48
N ILE A 202 -13.83 1.37 8.19
CA ILE A 202 -15.14 1.72 7.65
C ILE A 202 -15.53 3.15 8.04
N GLU A 203 -15.30 3.53 9.29
CA GLU A 203 -15.50 4.89 9.81
C GLU A 203 -14.25 5.75 9.52
N ASN A 204 -14.13 6.28 8.30
CA ASN A 204 -13.21 7.38 7.94
C ASN A 204 -14.00 8.64 7.57
#